data_AF-A0A8I1WA14-F1
#
_entry.id   AF-A0A8I1WA14-F1
#
_cell.length_a   1.000
_cell.length_b   1.000
_cell.length_c   1.000
_cell.angle_alpha   90.00
_cell.angle_beta   90.00
_cell.angle_gamma   90.00
#
_symmetry.space_group_name_H-M   'P 1'
#
loop_
_entity.id
_entity.type
_entity.pdbx_description
1 polymer ?
#
loop_
_entity_poly.entity_id
_entity_poly.type
_entity_poly.pdbx_seq_one_letter_code
_entity_poly.pdbx_strand_id
1 'polypeptide(L)'
;SQAWAVANVLGVEQNVAPVLFDGIQKPRRIKTPADIRAAFENIGVKGDEYDTALSRFMVSSFVAQQAKAAQDFPVEGVPSIYINGKFRIEPRGFDAKNNDHFVQQYGALVKFLLQQK
;
A
#
# COMPACT_ATOMS: atom_id res chain seq x y z
N SER A 1 -4.31 -6.52 5.72
CA SER A 1 -4.82 -5.13 5.80
C SER A 1 -4.44 -4.44 7.11
N GLN A 2 -4.62 -5.09 8.28
CA GLN A 2 -4.33 -4.49 9.59
C GLN A 2 -2.88 -3.99 9.76
N ALA A 3 -1.89 -4.79 9.39
CA ALA A 3 -0.48 -4.38 9.49
C ALA A 3 -0.17 -3.11 8.67
N TRP A 4 -0.72 -2.99 7.47
CA TRP A 4 -0.58 -1.77 6.66
C TRP A 4 -1.27 -0.58 7.32
N ALA A 5 -2.45 -0.78 7.91
CA ALA A 5 -3.14 0.25 8.68
C ALA A 5 -2.32 0.71 9.92
N VAL A 6 -1.70 -0.23 10.63
CA VAL A 6 -0.78 0.08 11.74
C VAL A 6 0.41 0.91 11.25
N ALA A 7 1.01 0.53 10.12
CA ALA A 7 2.10 1.29 9.52
C ALA A 7 1.70 2.74 9.22
N ASN A 8 0.47 2.96 8.72
CA ASN A 8 -0.05 4.30 8.44
C ASN A 8 -0.34 5.10 9.72
N VAL A 9 -0.93 4.47 10.73
CA VAL A 9 -1.21 5.12 12.01
C VAL A 9 0.07 5.50 12.76
N LEU A 10 1.13 4.70 12.63
CA LEU A 10 2.44 4.96 13.23
C LEU A 10 3.36 5.84 12.34
N GLY A 11 3.01 6.07 11.08
CA GLY A 11 3.81 6.86 10.13
C GLY A 11 5.14 6.20 9.72
N VAL A 12 5.17 4.87 9.65
CA VAL A 12 6.38 4.07 9.37
C VAL A 12 6.30 3.27 8.07
N GLU A 13 5.37 3.62 7.17
CA GLU A 13 5.10 2.90 5.93
C GLU A 13 6.35 2.78 5.05
N GLN A 14 7.10 3.88 4.90
CA GLN A 14 8.30 3.93 4.05
C GLN A 14 9.40 2.99 4.57
N ASN A 15 9.44 2.76 5.88
CA ASN A 15 10.45 1.92 6.53
C ASN A 15 10.03 0.45 6.49
N VAL A 16 8.76 0.16 6.77
CA VAL A 16 8.27 -1.22 6.91
C VAL A 16 7.90 -1.86 5.57
N ALA A 17 7.49 -1.08 4.57
CA ALA A 17 7.11 -1.57 3.25
C ALA A 17 8.19 -2.45 2.58
N PRO A 18 9.47 -2.04 2.47
CA PRO A 18 10.50 -2.88 1.86
C PRO A 18 10.73 -4.17 2.68
N VAL A 19 10.68 -4.10 4.01
CA VAL A 19 10.88 -5.26 4.89
C VAL A 19 9.78 -6.30 4.71
N LEU A 20 8.51 -5.84 4.63
CA LEU A 20 7.36 -6.69 4.38
C LEU A 20 7.38 -7.27 2.96
N PHE A 21 7.61 -6.43 1.95
CA PHE A 21 7.64 -6.86 0.55
C PHE A 21 8.69 -7.94 0.34
N ASP A 22 9.93 -7.69 0.77
CA ASP A 22 11.01 -8.65 0.64
C ASP A 22 10.70 -9.91 1.44
N GLY A 23 10.29 -9.78 2.71
CA GLY A 23 10.01 -10.91 3.58
C GLY A 23 8.87 -11.82 3.11
N ILE A 24 7.88 -11.28 2.41
CA ILE A 24 6.75 -12.04 1.84
C ILE A 24 7.12 -12.63 0.47
N GLN A 25 7.75 -11.86 -0.41
CA GLN A 25 7.90 -12.24 -1.83
C GLN A 25 9.18 -13.03 -2.12
N LYS A 26 10.31 -12.71 -1.49
CA LYS A 26 11.61 -13.31 -1.86
C LYS A 26 11.94 -14.55 -1.02
N PRO A 27 12.32 -14.45 0.28
CA PRO A 27 12.64 -15.63 1.08
C PRO A 27 11.37 -16.29 1.66
N ARG A 28 10.19 -15.67 1.49
CA ARG A 28 8.89 -16.11 2.05
C ARG A 28 8.97 -16.43 3.55
N ARG A 29 9.70 -15.60 4.30
CA ARG A 29 9.93 -15.75 5.74
C ARG A 29 8.76 -15.26 6.60
N ILE A 30 7.96 -14.33 6.08
CA ILE A 30 6.79 -13.79 6.77
C ILE A 30 5.59 -14.67 6.44
N LYS A 31 5.16 -15.49 7.38
CA LYS A 31 4.04 -16.46 7.21
C LYS A 31 2.95 -16.30 8.26
N THR A 32 3.27 -15.68 9.38
CA THR A 32 2.40 -15.57 10.55
C THR A 32 2.24 -14.12 11.01
N PRO A 33 1.21 -13.81 11.81
CA PRO A 33 1.10 -12.50 12.46
C PRO A 33 2.32 -12.12 13.32
N ALA A 34 2.97 -13.10 13.95
CA ALA A 34 4.19 -12.88 14.73
C ALA A 34 5.36 -12.43 13.84
N ASP A 35 5.52 -13.01 12.65
CA ASP A 35 6.54 -12.59 11.70
C ASP A 35 6.30 -11.16 11.19
N ILE A 36 5.03 -10.79 11.02
CA ILE A 36 4.65 -9.42 10.66
C ILE A 36 5.05 -8.47 11.80
N ARG A 37 4.70 -8.77 13.05
CA ARG A 37 5.10 -7.96 14.22
C ARG A 37 6.63 -7.81 14.31
N ALA A 38 7.37 -8.90 14.10
CA ALA A 38 8.83 -8.87 14.06
C ALA A 38 9.39 -7.98 12.93
N ALA A 39 8.68 -7.83 11.80
CA ALA A 39 9.06 -6.89 10.75
C ALA A 39 8.98 -5.43 11.20
N PHE A 40 8.03 -5.08 12.08
CA PHE A 40 7.96 -3.74 12.70
C PHE A 40 9.08 -3.54 13.73
N GLU A 41 9.39 -4.57 14.52
CA GLU A 41 10.51 -4.52 15.47
C GLU A 41 11.86 -4.33 14.77
N ASN A 42 12.05 -4.95 13.60
CA ASN A 42 13.26 -4.80 12.78
C ASN A 42 13.52 -3.36 12.32
N ILE A 43 12.48 -2.52 12.28
CA ILE A 43 12.61 -1.09 11.93
C ILE A 43 12.58 -0.18 13.17
N GLY A 44 12.61 -0.75 14.38
CA GLY A 44 12.69 -0.02 15.64
C GLY A 44 11.35 0.27 16.33
N VAL A 45 10.22 -0.18 15.79
CA VAL A 45 8.91 -0.07 16.47
C VAL A 45 8.87 -1.08 17.60
N LYS A 46 8.63 -0.63 18.83
CA LYS A 46 8.54 -1.56 19.95
C LYS A 46 7.30 -2.45 19.81
N GLY A 47 7.42 -3.70 20.26
CA GLY A 47 6.34 -4.64 20.15
C GLY A 47 5.04 -4.20 20.85
N ASP A 48 5.16 -3.58 22.04
CA ASP A 48 4.03 -3.01 22.79
C ASP A 48 3.37 -1.82 22.07
N GLU A 49 4.17 -0.99 21.38
CA GLU A 49 3.69 0.09 20.53
C GLU A 49 2.89 -0.45 19.34
N TYR A 50 3.39 -1.49 18.67
CA TYR A 50 2.67 -2.17 17.59
C TYR A 50 1.35 -2.76 18.09
N ASP A 51 1.37 -3.50 19.20
CA ASP A 51 0.19 -4.17 19.76
C ASP A 51 -0.86 -3.14 20.22
N THR A 52 -0.40 -2.02 20.79
CA THR A 52 -1.26 -0.89 21.16
C THR A 52 -1.88 -0.26 19.93
N ALA A 53 -1.09 0.02 18.88
CA ALA A 53 -1.61 0.59 17.65
C ALA A 53 -2.65 -0.32 17.00
N LEU A 54 -2.39 -1.62 16.95
CA LEU A 54 -3.28 -2.63 16.37
C LEU A 54 -4.68 -2.63 17.00
N SER A 55 -4.77 -2.37 18.30
CA SER A 55 -6.05 -2.32 19.03
C SER A 55 -6.77 -0.97 18.95
N ARG A 56 -6.16 0.07 18.37
CA ARG A 56 -6.78 1.40 18.25
C ARG A 56 -7.94 1.41 17.27
N PHE A 57 -8.98 2.16 17.63
CA PHE A 57 -10.12 2.44 16.75
C PHE A 57 -9.71 2.96 15.36
N MET A 58 -8.67 3.80 15.28
CA MET A 58 -8.18 4.34 14.01
C MET A 58 -7.70 3.26 13.04
N VAL A 59 -7.08 2.17 13.53
CA VAL A 59 -6.66 1.04 12.69
C VAL A 59 -7.88 0.33 12.12
N SER A 60 -8.89 0.05 12.96
CA SER A 60 -10.14 -0.56 12.52
C SER A 60 -10.88 0.31 11.49
N SER A 61 -10.93 1.63 11.72
CA SER A 61 -11.53 2.59 10.79
C SER A 61 -10.80 2.61 9.44
N PHE A 62 -9.46 2.61 9.45
CA PHE A 62 -8.66 2.57 8.24
C PHE A 62 -8.81 1.25 7.46
N VAL A 63 -8.94 0.11 8.16
CA VAL A 63 -9.26 -1.18 7.52
C VAL A 63 -10.63 -1.15 6.87
N ALA A 64 -11.64 -0.59 7.54
CA ALA A 64 -12.98 -0.43 6.97
C ALA A 64 -12.97 0.48 5.73
N GLN A 65 -12.21 1.58 5.76
CA GLN A 65 -12.05 2.48 4.62
C GLN A 65 -11.41 1.77 3.41
N GLN A 66 -10.36 0.98 3.62
CA GLN A 66 -9.74 0.18 2.55
C GLN A 66 -10.73 -0.82 1.94
N ALA A 67 -11.51 -1.50 2.78
CA ALA A 67 -12.52 -2.45 2.31
C ALA A 67 -13.62 -1.75 1.50
N LYS A 68 -14.09 -0.59 1.95
CA LYS A 68 -15.08 0.21 1.23
C LYS A 68 -14.56 0.71 -0.12
N ALA A 69 -13.31 1.19 -0.16
CA ALA A 69 -12.68 1.61 -1.40
C ALA A 69 -12.55 0.46 -2.42
N ALA A 70 -12.20 -0.75 -1.97
CA ALA A 70 -12.13 -1.91 -2.86
C ALA A 70 -13.51 -2.34 -3.42
N GLN A 71 -14.61 -2.00 -2.74
CA GLN A 71 -15.98 -2.20 -3.23
C GLN A 71 -16.39 -1.11 -4.22
N ASP A 72 -16.08 0.15 -3.90
CA ASP A 72 -16.46 1.31 -4.72
C ASP A 72 -15.68 1.41 -6.02
N PHE A 73 -14.43 0.94 -6.00
CA PHE A 73 -13.54 0.91 -7.14
C PHE A 73 -13.24 -0.55 -7.46
N PRO A 74 -13.89 -1.16 -8.47
CA PRO A 74 -13.72 -2.58 -8.75
C PRO A 74 -12.27 -2.88 -9.15
N VAL A 75 -11.49 -3.35 -8.19
CA VAL A 75 -10.08 -3.71 -8.36
C VAL A 75 -9.99 -5.14 -8.87
N GLU A 76 -9.70 -5.29 -10.16
CA GLU A 76 -9.55 -6.61 -10.81
C GLU A 76 -8.15 -7.23 -10.61
N GLY A 77 -7.17 -6.40 -10.21
CA GLY A 77 -5.80 -6.81 -9.98
C GLY A 77 -4.95 -5.67 -9.41
N VAL A 78 -3.79 -5.99 -8.86
CA VAL A 78 -2.84 -5.02 -8.32
C VAL A 78 -1.54 -5.02 -9.14
N PRO A 79 -0.90 -3.87 -9.36
CA PRO A 79 -1.32 -2.53 -8.94
C PRO A 79 -2.49 -1.96 -9.77
N SER A 80 -3.41 -1.26 -9.12
CA SER A 80 -4.47 -0.46 -9.75
C SER A 80 -4.52 0.92 -9.11
N ILE A 81 -4.59 1.98 -9.91
CA ILE A 81 -4.62 3.37 -9.43
C ILE A 81 -5.86 4.08 -9.98
N TYR A 82 -6.58 4.74 -9.08
CA TYR A 82 -7.75 5.55 -9.37
C TYR A 82 -7.47 7.02 -9.04
N ILE A 83 -7.74 7.92 -9.98
CA ILE A 83 -7.55 9.37 -9.83
C ILE A 83 -8.91 10.04 -9.67
N ASN A 84 -9.05 10.86 -8.62
CA ASN A 84 -10.27 11.58 -8.24
C ASN A 84 -11.54 10.70 -8.12
N GLY A 85 -11.37 9.39 -7.92
CA GLY A 85 -12.47 8.42 -7.92
C GLY A 85 -13.22 8.30 -9.26
N LYS A 86 -12.66 8.84 -10.35
CA LYS A 86 -13.31 8.90 -11.67
C LYS A 86 -12.55 8.13 -12.74
N PHE A 87 -11.22 8.20 -12.69
CA PHE A 87 -10.37 7.63 -13.72
C PHE A 87 -9.59 6.45 -13.16
N ARG A 88 -9.68 5.28 -13.79
CA ARG A 88 -8.76 4.16 -13.56
C ARG A 88 -7.64 4.23 -14.60
N ILE A 89 -6.39 4.18 -14.15
CA ILE A 89 -5.25 4.08 -15.08
C ILE A 89 -5.20 2.67 -15.66
N GLU A 90 -5.10 2.55 -16.99
CA GLU A 90 -4.90 1.29 -17.70
C GLU A 90 -3.42 1.16 -18.12
N PRO A 91 -2.61 0.36 -17.39
CA PRO A 91 -1.18 0.26 -17.66
C PRO A 91 -0.86 -0.30 -19.06
N ARG A 92 -1.75 -1.10 -19.65
CA ARG A 92 -1.57 -1.69 -20.99
C ARG A 92 -1.57 -0.65 -22.11
N GLY A 93 -2.03 0.57 -21.83
CA GLY A 93 -2.01 1.67 -22.80
C GLY A 93 -0.67 2.39 -22.94
N PHE A 94 0.32 2.10 -22.07
CA PHE A 94 1.62 2.77 -22.10
C PHE A 94 2.62 2.07 -23.01
N ASP A 95 3.52 2.87 -23.58
CA ASP A 95 4.66 2.37 -24.35
C ASP A 95 5.78 1.97 -23.39
N ALA A 96 5.89 0.66 -23.15
CA ALA A 96 6.83 0.04 -22.22
C ALA A 96 8.20 -0.28 -22.87
N LYS A 97 8.68 0.54 -23.83
CA LYS A 97 10.03 0.42 -24.41
C LYS A 97 11.12 0.24 -23.35
N ASN A 98 11.02 0.96 -22.24
CA ASN A 98 11.82 0.78 -21.04
C ASN A 98 11.09 1.35 -19.82
N ASN A 99 11.62 1.05 -18.63
CA ASN A 99 11.01 1.47 -17.36
C ASN A 99 10.97 2.99 -17.20
N ASP A 100 12.01 3.71 -17.60
CA ASP A 100 12.08 5.17 -17.42
C ASP A 100 11.01 5.88 -18.24
N HIS A 101 10.84 5.47 -19.50
CA HIS A 101 9.81 5.99 -20.38
C HIS A 101 8.41 5.68 -19.85
N PHE A 102 8.18 4.45 -19.38
CA PHE A 102 6.92 4.07 -18.74
C PHE A 102 6.62 4.97 -17.53
N VAL A 103 7.59 5.16 -16.62
CA VAL A 103 7.43 5.98 -15.41
C VAL A 103 7.12 7.44 -15.79
N GLN A 104 7.80 8.00 -16.79
CA GLN A 104 7.55 9.36 -17.27
C GLN A 104 6.13 9.52 -17.83
N GLN A 105 5.69 8.61 -18.71
CA GLN A 105 4.34 8.64 -19.27
C GLN A 105 3.27 8.45 -18.19
N TYR A 106 3.50 7.52 -17.28
CA TYR A 106 2.60 7.24 -16.16
C TYR A 106 2.42 8.47 -15.27
N GLY A 107 3.54 9.10 -14.86
CA GLY A 107 3.51 10.32 -14.05
C GLY A 107 2.85 11.49 -14.76
N ALA A 108 3.08 11.65 -16.06
CA ALA A 108 2.44 12.69 -16.87
C ALA A 108 0.91 12.49 -16.94
N LEU A 109 0.44 11.25 -17.14
CA LEU A 109 -0.99 10.94 -17.16
C LEU A 109 -1.63 11.21 -15.79
N VAL A 110 -1.00 10.76 -14.69
CA VAL A 110 -1.48 11.05 -13.33
C VAL A 110 -1.62 12.55 -13.13
N LYS A 111 -0.60 13.34 -13.46
CA LYS A 111 -0.62 14.81 -13.33
C LYS A 111 -1.75 15.45 -14.15
N PHE A 112 -1.95 14.98 -15.38
CA PHE A 112 -3.03 15.46 -16.24
C PHE A 112 -4.41 15.14 -15.64
N LEU A 113 -4.64 13.89 -15.21
CA LEU A 113 -5.93 13.45 -14.67
C LEU A 113 -6.26 14.13 -13.34
N LEU A 114 -5.26 14.46 -12.50
CA LEU A 114 -5.46 15.22 -11.27
C LEU A 114 -6.03 16.62 -11.53
N GLN A 115 -5.78 17.20 -12.70
CA GLN A 115 -6.28 18.52 -13.10
C GLN A 115 -7.67 18.47 -13.75
N GLN A 116 -8.17 17.28 -14.08
CA GLN A 116 -9.50 17.09 -14.66
C GLN A 116 -10.55 17.08 -13.55
N LYS A 117 -11.61 17.86 -13.77
CA LYS A 117 -12.70 18.04 -12.80
C LYS A 117 -13.67 16.88 -12.75
#